data_AF-A0A1F8QZF4-F1
#
_entry.id   AF-A0A1F8QZF4-F1
#
_cell.length_a   1.000
_cell.length_b   1.000
_cell.length_c   1.000
_cell.angle_alpha   90.00
_cell.angle_beta   90.00
_cell.angle_gamma   90.00
#
_symmetry.space_group_name_H-M   'P 1'
#
loop_
_entity.id
_entity.type
_entity.pdbx_description
1 polymer ?
#
loop_
_entity_poly.entity_id
_entity_poly.type
_entity_poly.pdbx_seq_one_letter_code
_entity_poly.pdbx_strand_id
1 'polypeptide(L)'
;MVELRGFLLVVHLLSTLLMAAPFYMLIIVNERALFGGPLNYSTDRYMENMIRHNAVRCFIFQGTMLVSGLLLVWAAGYGWLSLVTVPSLIVKWVALLVLVSLLSYIHFSLQPRIEALMSQVKPDGPVSADIAPKIGALRRRRKKLSGVCLFLVLTALIMGLKVTFAYNIYLAVGLIILVGLYAWRVYRKPVRLGWM
;
A
#
# COMPACT_ATOMS: atom_id res chain seq x y z
N MET A 1 25.05 -8.93 19.49
CA MET A 1 24.43 -7.68 18.96
C MET A 1 24.42 -7.64 17.43
N VAL A 2 25.52 -7.97 16.75
CA VAL A 2 25.60 -7.96 15.27
C VAL A 2 24.61 -8.93 14.62
N GLU A 3 24.60 -10.20 15.04
CA GLU A 3 23.67 -11.23 14.53
C GLU A 3 22.19 -10.85 14.69
N LEU A 4 21.82 -10.35 15.88
CA LEU A 4 20.46 -9.87 16.16
C LEU A 4 20.07 -8.71 15.22
N ARG A 5 20.96 -7.74 15.02
CA ARG A 5 20.72 -6.61 14.12
C ARG A 5 20.56 -7.09 12.67
N GLY A 6 21.38 -8.05 12.23
CA GLY A 6 21.26 -8.68 10.91
C GLY A 6 19.92 -9.38 10.73
N PHE A 7 19.54 -10.24 11.66
CA PHE A 7 18.24 -10.93 11.67
C PHE A 7 17.07 -9.95 11.61
N LEU A 8 17.06 -8.93 12.48
CA LEU A 8 16.01 -7.91 12.51
C LEU A 8 15.93 -7.13 11.20
N LEU A 9 17.08 -6.82 10.58
CA LEU A 9 17.13 -6.14 9.29
C LEU A 9 16.51 -7.00 8.19
N VAL A 10 16.82 -8.29 8.14
CA VAL A 10 16.24 -9.23 7.18
C VAL A 10 14.72 -9.31 7.37
N VAL A 11 14.25 -9.52 8.60
CA VAL A 11 12.80 -9.56 8.90
C VAL A 11 12.12 -8.24 8.48
N HIS A 12 12.74 -7.09 8.79
CA HIS A 12 12.20 -5.78 8.45
C HIS A 12 12.10 -5.58 6.94
N LEU A 13 13.15 -5.93 6.19
CA LEU A 13 13.21 -5.79 4.74
C LEU A 13 12.24 -6.76 4.04
N LEU A 14 12.17 -8.02 4.47
CA LEU A 14 11.22 -9.00 3.93
C LEU A 14 9.77 -8.55 4.16
N SER A 15 9.45 -8.08 5.37
CA SER A 15 8.11 -7.56 5.67
C SER A 15 7.77 -6.37 4.77
N THR A 16 8.74 -5.48 4.53
CA THR A 16 8.58 -4.33 3.63
C THR A 16 8.33 -4.76 2.18
N LEU A 17 9.08 -5.74 1.69
CA LEU A 17 8.95 -6.27 0.33
C LEU A 17 7.59 -6.96 0.13
N LEU A 18 7.17 -7.78 1.09
CA LEU A 18 5.88 -8.47 1.05
C LEU A 18 4.69 -7.50 1.17
N MET A 19 4.93 -6.29 1.70
CA MET A 19 3.97 -5.19 1.72
C MET A 19 3.84 -4.46 0.36
N ALA A 20 4.30 -5.05 -0.75
CA ALA A 20 4.01 -4.58 -2.11
C ALA A 20 2.53 -4.70 -2.53
N ALA A 21 1.65 -5.07 -1.61
CA ALA A 21 0.21 -5.14 -1.76
C ALA A 21 -0.45 -3.95 -2.52
N PRO A 22 -0.15 -2.66 -2.20
CA PRO A 22 -0.73 -1.54 -2.94
C PRO A 22 -0.43 -1.57 -4.44
N PHE A 23 0.77 -2.02 -4.82
CA PHE A 23 1.19 -2.13 -6.22
C PHE A 23 0.38 -3.19 -6.97
N TYR A 24 0.34 -4.42 -6.45
CA TYR A 24 -0.39 -5.50 -7.11
C TYR A 24 -1.90 -5.22 -7.19
N MET A 25 -2.48 -4.61 -6.16
CA MET A 25 -3.90 -4.23 -6.20
C MET A 25 -4.19 -3.16 -7.26
N LEU A 26 -3.28 -2.21 -7.48
CA LEU A 26 -3.43 -1.24 -8.57
C LEU A 26 -3.36 -1.91 -9.95
N ILE A 27 -2.45 -2.88 -10.14
CA ILE A 27 -2.39 -3.68 -11.37
C ILE A 27 -3.72 -4.38 -11.58
N ILE A 28 -4.19 -5.19 -10.62
CA ILE A 28 -5.45 -5.94 -10.72
C ILE A 28 -6.63 -5.03 -11.09
N VAL A 29 -6.74 -3.86 -10.46
CA VAL A 29 -7.83 -2.92 -10.72
C VAL A 29 -7.70 -2.23 -12.08
N ASN A 30 -6.49 -2.02 -12.59
CA ASN A 30 -6.25 -1.50 -13.94
C ASN A 30 -6.56 -2.54 -15.01
N GLU A 31 -6.11 -3.77 -14.81
CA GLU A 31 -6.34 -4.90 -15.72
C GLU A 31 -7.83 -5.29 -15.78
N ARG A 32 -8.62 -4.95 -14.74
CA ARG A 32 -10.08 -5.10 -14.77
C ARG A 32 -10.73 -4.51 -16.02
N ALA A 33 -10.21 -3.38 -16.52
CA ALA A 33 -10.75 -2.74 -17.71
C ALA A 33 -10.62 -3.60 -18.99
N LEU A 34 -9.71 -4.58 -19.01
CA LEU A 34 -9.51 -5.47 -20.16
C LEU A 34 -10.57 -6.57 -20.27
N PHE A 35 -11.29 -6.89 -19.20
CA PHE A 35 -12.32 -7.94 -19.23
C PHE A 35 -13.55 -7.56 -20.07
N GLY A 36 -13.70 -6.27 -20.43
CA GLY A 36 -14.79 -5.78 -21.27
C GLY A 36 -16.18 -5.86 -20.61
N GLY A 37 -17.04 -4.89 -20.94
CA GLY A 37 -18.44 -4.91 -20.51
C GLY A 37 -18.74 -4.27 -19.14
N PRO A 38 -20.04 -4.08 -18.82
CA PRO A 38 -20.49 -3.58 -17.53
C PRO A 38 -20.12 -4.56 -16.40
N LEU A 39 -20.30 -4.11 -15.15
CA LEU A 39 -20.00 -4.85 -13.93
C LEU A 39 -20.45 -6.32 -14.05
N ASN A 40 -19.49 -7.24 -14.07
CA ASN A 40 -19.71 -8.68 -14.20
C ASN A 40 -19.63 -9.30 -12.81
N TYR A 41 -20.74 -9.83 -12.30
CA TYR A 41 -20.81 -10.31 -10.91
C TYR A 41 -19.69 -11.27 -10.56
N SER A 42 -19.44 -12.32 -11.36
CA SER A 42 -18.46 -13.36 -11.04
C SER A 42 -17.03 -12.81 -11.01
N THR A 43 -16.63 -12.09 -12.06
CA THR A 43 -15.28 -11.52 -12.16
C THR A 43 -15.05 -10.43 -11.11
N ASP A 44 -16.01 -9.52 -10.93
CA ASP A 44 -15.92 -8.47 -9.93
C ASP A 44 -15.90 -9.05 -8.51
N ARG A 45 -16.74 -10.04 -8.21
CA ARG A 45 -16.79 -10.68 -6.88
C ARG A 45 -15.46 -11.34 -6.55
N TYR A 46 -14.87 -12.06 -7.50
CA TYR A 46 -13.55 -12.67 -7.35
C TYR A 46 -12.47 -11.62 -7.06
N MET A 47 -12.41 -10.54 -7.86
CA MET A 47 -11.44 -9.46 -7.64
C MET A 47 -11.64 -8.73 -6.32
N GLU A 48 -12.89 -8.44 -5.93
CA GLU A 48 -13.19 -7.77 -4.66
C GLU A 48 -12.80 -8.63 -3.46
N ASN A 49 -13.00 -9.95 -3.52
CA ASN A 49 -12.54 -10.88 -2.48
C ASN A 49 -11.02 -10.86 -2.34
N MET A 50 -10.27 -10.87 -3.45
CA MET A 50 -8.81 -10.79 -3.39
C MET A 50 -8.34 -9.47 -2.76
N ILE A 51 -8.93 -8.34 -3.16
CA ILE A 51 -8.60 -7.01 -2.60
C ILE A 51 -8.91 -6.95 -1.10
N ARG A 52 -10.05 -7.51 -0.67
CA ARG A 52 -10.49 -7.53 0.73
C ARG A 52 -9.48 -8.22 1.64
N HIS A 53 -9.09 -9.46 1.31
CA HIS A 53 -8.20 -10.24 2.17
C HIS A 53 -6.77 -9.70 2.19
N ASN A 54 -6.36 -8.98 1.13
CA ASN A 54 -5.04 -8.38 1.07
C ASN A 54 -4.84 -7.26 2.12
N ALA A 55 -5.91 -6.56 2.53
CA ALA A 55 -5.83 -5.53 3.57
C ALA A 55 -5.38 -6.10 4.93
N VAL A 56 -5.86 -7.29 5.30
CA VAL A 56 -5.46 -7.97 6.55
C VAL A 56 -3.97 -8.32 6.53
N ARG A 57 -3.47 -8.80 5.39
CA ARG A 57 -2.04 -9.08 5.21
C ARG A 57 -1.19 -7.82 5.36
N CYS A 58 -1.66 -6.67 4.85
CA CYS A 58 -0.97 -5.40 5.02
C CYS A 58 -0.84 -5.01 6.50
N PHE A 59 -1.89 -5.20 7.31
CA PHE A 59 -1.82 -4.94 8.75
C PHE A 59 -0.77 -5.81 9.45
N ILE A 60 -0.73 -7.11 9.11
CA ILE A 60 0.25 -8.05 9.68
C ILE A 60 1.67 -7.60 9.31
N PHE A 61 1.96 -7.38 8.02
CA PHE A 61 3.29 -6.96 7.59
C PHE A 61 3.71 -5.61 8.16
N GLN A 62 2.77 -4.66 8.27
CA GLN A 62 3.04 -3.37 8.86
C GLN A 62 3.31 -3.46 10.37
N GLY A 63 2.61 -4.35 11.08
CA GLY A 63 2.89 -4.68 12.47
C GLY A 63 4.28 -5.30 12.65
N THR A 64 4.64 -6.28 11.82
CA THR A 64 5.98 -6.89 11.83
C THR A 64 7.07 -5.85 11.53
N MET A 65 6.85 -4.97 10.56
CA MET A 65 7.75 -3.86 10.25
C MET A 65 7.89 -2.87 11.41
N LEU A 66 6.80 -2.54 12.10
CA LEU A 66 6.83 -1.64 13.25
C LEU A 66 7.70 -2.24 14.36
N VAL A 67 7.43 -3.48 14.77
CA VAL A 67 8.16 -4.15 15.85
C VAL A 67 9.63 -4.31 15.48
N SER A 68 9.93 -4.86 14.30
CA SER A 68 11.31 -5.03 13.83
C SER A 68 12.03 -3.69 13.67
N GLY A 69 11.34 -2.63 13.24
CA GLY A 69 11.91 -1.29 13.09
C GLY A 69 12.28 -0.64 14.43
N LEU A 70 11.42 -0.77 15.44
CA LEU A 70 11.70 -0.28 16.80
C LEU A 70 12.88 -1.04 17.42
N LEU A 71 12.90 -2.37 17.27
CA LEU A 71 14.01 -3.20 17.75
C LEU A 71 15.33 -2.86 17.03
N LEU A 72 15.29 -2.50 15.74
CA LEU A 72 16.47 -2.04 15.00
C LEU A 72 17.02 -0.71 15.50
N VAL A 73 16.16 0.25 15.83
CA VAL A 73 16.57 1.53 16.42
C VAL A 73 17.31 1.29 17.73
N TRP A 74 16.72 0.49 18.61
CA TRP A 74 17.33 0.09 19.87
C TRP A 74 18.66 -0.67 19.68
N ALA A 75 18.67 -1.69 18.81
CA ALA A 75 19.86 -2.52 18.57
C ALA A 75 21.00 -1.77 17.87
N ALA A 76 20.70 -0.68 17.17
CA ALA A 76 21.69 0.22 16.57
C ALA A 76 22.23 1.27 17.56
N GLY A 77 21.78 1.27 18.82
CA GLY A 77 22.24 2.20 19.85
C GLY A 77 21.60 3.59 19.75
N TYR A 78 20.60 3.78 18.89
CA TYR A 78 19.84 5.02 18.85
C TYR A 78 18.86 5.06 20.03
N GLY A 79 18.78 6.20 20.70
CA GLY A 79 17.70 6.45 21.67
C GLY A 79 16.35 6.56 20.97
N TRP A 80 15.26 6.26 21.66
CA TRP A 80 13.89 6.35 21.12
C TRP A 80 13.52 7.74 20.59
N LEU A 81 14.14 8.78 21.17
CA LEU A 81 13.98 10.17 20.73
C LEU A 81 14.42 10.37 19.27
N SER A 82 15.31 9.51 18.74
CA SER A 82 15.74 9.54 17.33
C SER A 82 14.58 9.42 16.34
N LEU A 83 13.48 8.75 16.72
CA LEU A 83 12.27 8.64 15.90
C LEU A 83 11.63 10.01 15.62
N VAL A 84 11.85 10.98 16.50
CA VAL A 84 11.27 12.33 16.44
C VAL A 84 12.31 13.44 16.27
N THR A 85 13.60 13.13 16.32
CA THR A 85 14.68 14.11 16.14
C THR A 85 15.47 13.92 14.85
N VAL A 86 15.53 12.69 14.29
CA VAL A 86 16.25 12.42 13.04
C VAL A 86 15.30 12.58 11.86
N PRO A 87 15.52 13.54 10.92
CA PRO A 87 14.57 13.85 9.86
C PRO A 87 14.13 12.65 9.02
N SER A 88 15.05 11.77 8.65
CA SER A 88 14.71 10.57 7.87
C SER A 88 13.84 9.58 8.64
N LEU A 89 14.05 9.42 9.95
CA LEU A 89 13.18 8.60 10.79
C LEU A 89 11.82 9.27 10.99
N ILE A 90 11.76 10.59 11.14
CA ILE A 90 10.50 11.35 11.23
C ILE A 90 9.65 11.12 9.99
N VAL A 91 10.23 11.30 8.78
CA VAL A 91 9.48 11.11 7.52
C VAL A 91 8.99 9.67 7.41
N LYS A 92 9.83 8.68 7.73
CA LYS A 92 9.43 7.26 7.75
C LYS A 92 8.29 7.01 8.75
N TRP A 93 8.40 7.56 9.96
CA TRP A 93 7.42 7.39 11.02
C TRP A 93 6.06 7.98 10.64
N VAL A 94 6.05 9.22 10.16
CA VAL A 94 4.83 9.90 9.67
C VAL A 94 4.22 9.14 8.51
N ALA A 95 5.02 8.70 7.53
CA ALA A 95 4.51 7.92 6.39
C ALA A 95 3.84 6.62 6.84
N LEU A 96 4.42 5.90 7.82
CA LEU A 96 3.84 4.68 8.38
C LEU A 96 2.54 4.94 9.15
N LEU A 97 2.47 6.02 9.93
CA LEU A 97 1.23 6.41 10.63
C LEU A 97 0.11 6.70 9.62
N VAL A 98 0.41 7.49 8.59
CA VAL A 98 -0.56 7.79 7.52
C VAL A 98 -0.97 6.50 6.79
N LEU A 99 -0.04 5.58 6.54
CA LEU A 99 -0.35 4.28 5.93
C LEU A 99 -1.33 3.46 6.77
N VAL A 100 -1.11 3.34 8.09
CA VAL A 100 -2.07 2.65 8.97
C VAL A 100 -3.43 3.34 8.91
N SER A 101 -3.49 4.67 9.00
CA SER A 101 -4.74 5.41 8.96
C SER A 101 -5.50 5.20 7.64
N LEU A 102 -4.80 5.24 6.50
CA LEU A 102 -5.38 4.99 5.19
C LEU A 102 -5.88 3.55 5.06
N LEU A 103 -5.09 2.57 5.50
CA LEU A 103 -5.45 1.17 5.47
C LEU A 103 -6.69 0.90 6.34
N SER A 104 -6.74 1.45 7.56
CA SER A 104 -7.89 1.39 8.45
C SER A 104 -9.13 2.01 7.82
N TYR A 105 -9.01 3.20 7.21
CA TYR A 105 -10.13 3.83 6.51
C TYR A 105 -10.63 2.96 5.34
N ILE A 106 -9.74 2.41 4.52
CA ILE A 106 -10.11 1.54 3.41
C ILE A 106 -10.80 0.28 3.93
N HIS A 107 -10.24 -0.39 4.94
CA HIS A 107 -10.71 -1.67 5.43
C HIS A 107 -12.02 -1.58 6.22
N PHE A 108 -12.16 -0.59 7.11
CA PHE A 108 -13.32 -0.47 7.99
C PHE A 108 -14.44 0.42 7.45
N SER A 109 -14.15 1.32 6.50
CA SER A 109 -15.16 2.25 5.96
C SER A 109 -15.46 1.98 4.49
N LEU A 110 -14.44 1.95 3.64
CA LEU A 110 -14.65 1.93 2.19
C LEU A 110 -15.03 0.52 1.69
N GLN A 111 -14.34 -0.52 2.15
CA GLN A 111 -14.55 -1.90 1.75
C GLN A 111 -15.95 -2.42 2.12
N PRO A 112 -16.47 -2.21 3.34
CA PRO A 112 -17.81 -2.67 3.70
C PRO A 112 -18.91 -1.98 2.90
N ARG A 113 -18.74 -0.70 2.53
CA ARG A 113 -19.68 0.01 1.65
C ARG A 113 -19.72 -0.57 0.24
N ILE A 114 -18.58 -0.98 -0.30
CA ILE A 114 -18.53 -1.67 -1.60
C ILE A 114 -19.23 -3.02 -1.49
N GLU A 115 -18.97 -3.76 -0.41
CA GLU A 115 -19.59 -5.07 -0.15
C GLU A 115 -21.12 -4.99 -0.04
N ALA A 116 -21.63 -4.00 0.69
CA ALA A 116 -23.06 -3.77 0.87
C ALA A 116 -23.80 -3.41 -0.43
N LEU A 117 -23.11 -2.79 -1.39
CA LEU A 117 -23.66 -2.55 -2.73
C LEU A 117 -23.54 -3.78 -3.63
N MET A 118 -22.43 -4.52 -3.52
CA MET A 118 -22.20 -5.74 -4.29
C MET A 118 -23.17 -6.86 -3.91
N SER A 119 -23.60 -6.94 -2.64
CA SER A 119 -24.58 -7.94 -2.18
C SER A 119 -25.98 -7.75 -2.77
N GLN A 120 -26.27 -6.57 -3.33
CA GLN A 120 -27.52 -6.28 -4.02
C GLN A 120 -27.50 -6.75 -5.49
N VAL A 121 -26.33 -7.12 -6.01
CA VAL A 121 -26.17 -7.60 -7.39
C VAL A 121 -26.40 -9.12 -7.41
N LYS A 122 -27.36 -9.57 -8.23
CA LYS A 122 -27.61 -11.00 -8.44
C LYS A 122 -26.66 -11.58 -9.51
N PRO A 123 -26.26 -12.87 -9.41
CA PRO A 123 -25.40 -13.51 -10.41
C PRO A 123 -25.99 -13.49 -11.84
N ASP A 124 -27.30 -13.74 -11.96
CA ASP A 124 -27.98 -13.92 -13.24
C ASP A 124 -28.92 -12.76 -13.61
N GLY A 125 -28.82 -11.63 -12.88
CA GLY A 125 -29.71 -10.47 -13.06
C GLY A 125 -28.97 -9.26 -13.64
N PRO A 126 -29.65 -8.40 -14.42
CA PRO A 126 -29.06 -7.15 -14.87
C PRO A 126 -28.72 -6.27 -13.67
N VAL A 127 -27.50 -5.73 -13.65
CA VAL A 127 -27.08 -4.76 -12.62
C VAL A 127 -27.94 -3.50 -12.77
N SER A 128 -28.61 -3.08 -11.69
CA SER A 128 -29.46 -1.90 -11.76
C SER A 128 -28.64 -0.65 -12.12
N ALA A 129 -29.25 0.24 -12.92
CA ALA A 129 -28.61 1.45 -13.42
C ALA A 129 -28.15 2.41 -12.29
N ASP A 130 -28.73 2.31 -11.10
CA ASP A 130 -28.39 3.14 -9.93
C ASP A 130 -27.23 2.56 -9.09
N ILE A 131 -27.03 1.24 -9.08
CA ILE A 131 -26.01 0.59 -8.24
C ILE A 131 -24.62 0.63 -8.88
N ALA A 132 -24.53 0.37 -10.19
CA ALA A 132 -23.27 0.36 -10.93
C ALA A 132 -22.43 1.65 -10.77
N PRO A 133 -22.99 2.88 -10.92
CA PRO A 133 -22.22 4.10 -10.74
C PRO A 133 -21.74 4.32 -9.31
N LYS A 134 -22.54 3.93 -8.30
CA LYS A 134 -22.18 4.03 -6.86
C LYS A 134 -20.98 3.14 -6.54
N ILE A 135 -21.00 1.88 -7.01
CA ILE A 135 -19.86 0.96 -6.87
C ILE A 135 -18.63 1.52 -7.59
N GLY A 136 -18.78 2.01 -8.81
CA GLY A 136 -17.70 2.61 -9.59
C GLY A 136 -17.04 3.80 -8.89
N ALA A 137 -17.83 4.69 -8.26
CA ALA A 137 -17.32 5.83 -7.51
C ALA A 137 -16.47 5.40 -6.30
N LEU A 138 -16.96 4.46 -5.49
CA LEU A 138 -16.22 3.95 -4.33
C LEU A 138 -14.94 3.21 -4.74
N ARG A 139 -14.98 2.42 -5.81
CA ARG A 139 -13.80 1.74 -6.37
C ARG A 139 -12.74 2.73 -6.86
N ARG A 140 -13.14 3.80 -7.55
CA ARG A 140 -12.23 4.88 -7.96
C ARG A 140 -11.58 5.56 -6.76
N ARG A 141 -12.35 5.82 -5.69
CA ARG A 141 -11.81 6.36 -4.43
C ARG A 141 -10.78 5.41 -3.83
N ARG A 142 -11.07 4.10 -3.75
CA ARG A 142 -10.13 3.09 -3.25
C ARG A 142 -8.84 3.08 -4.06
N LYS A 143 -8.95 3.05 -5.39
CA LYS A 143 -7.82 3.05 -6.31
C LYS A 143 -6.91 4.26 -6.09
N LYS A 144 -7.49 5.46 -5.90
CA LYS A 144 -6.72 6.67 -5.60
C LYS A 144 -5.95 6.53 -4.29
N LEU A 145 -6.60 6.04 -3.23
CA LEU A 145 -5.95 5.83 -1.93
C LEU A 145 -4.84 4.78 -2.02
N SER A 146 -5.02 3.69 -2.76
CA SER A 146 -3.96 2.69 -2.99
C SER A 146 -2.73 3.29 -3.70
N GLY A 147 -2.94 4.24 -4.63
CA GLY A 147 -1.84 5.01 -5.24
C GLY A 147 -1.06 5.85 -4.23
N VAL A 148 -1.76 6.50 -3.30
CA VAL A 148 -1.13 7.23 -2.18
C VAL A 148 -0.37 6.27 -1.26
N CYS A 149 -0.96 5.12 -0.92
CA CYS A 149 -0.28 4.09 -0.12
C CYS A 149 1.01 3.62 -0.78
N LEU A 150 1.00 3.35 -2.09
CA LEU A 150 2.20 2.94 -2.82
C LEU A 150 3.32 3.98 -2.71
N PHE A 151 2.99 5.27 -2.92
CA PHE A 151 3.95 6.36 -2.77
C PHE A 151 4.54 6.44 -1.35
N LEU A 152 3.69 6.33 -0.31
CA LEU A 152 4.12 6.40 1.07
C LEU A 152 5.01 5.21 1.48
N VAL A 153 4.69 3.99 1.03
CA VAL A 153 5.52 2.80 1.30
C VAL A 153 6.90 2.95 0.67
N LEU A 154 6.97 3.39 -0.59
CA LEU A 154 8.24 3.60 -1.28
C LEU A 154 9.05 4.74 -0.63
N THR A 155 8.39 5.82 -0.22
CA THR A 155 9.03 6.92 0.52
C THR A 155 9.61 6.42 1.86
N ALA A 156 8.84 5.65 2.62
CA ALA A 156 9.29 5.06 3.89
C ALA A 156 10.49 4.11 3.70
N LEU A 157 10.51 3.34 2.61
CA LEU A 157 11.63 2.49 2.23
C LEU A 157 12.88 3.33 1.92
N ILE A 158 12.78 4.34 1.06
CA ILE A 158 13.88 5.24 0.70
C ILE A 158 14.48 5.89 1.96
N MET A 159 13.63 6.43 2.84
CA MET A 159 14.09 7.02 4.11
C MET A 159 14.73 5.99 5.04
N GLY A 160 14.21 4.76 5.08
CA GLY A 160 14.82 3.66 5.82
C GLY A 160 16.23 3.34 5.31
N LEU A 161 16.40 3.21 3.99
CA LEU A 161 17.70 3.01 3.37
C LEU A 161 18.65 4.17 3.64
N LYS A 162 18.15 5.41 3.69
CA LYS A 162 18.97 6.59 4.02
C LYS A 162 19.55 6.49 5.43
N VAL A 163 18.77 6.05 6.40
CA VAL A 163 19.25 5.87 7.79
C VAL A 163 20.28 4.74 7.86
N THR A 164 20.08 3.66 7.11
CA THR A 164 20.99 2.51 7.12
C THR A 164 22.31 2.75 6.39
N PHE A 165 22.27 3.39 5.22
CA PHE A 165 23.42 3.54 4.32
C PHE A 165 23.97 4.97 4.23
N ALA A 166 23.38 5.93 4.97
CA ALA A 166 23.83 7.31 5.08
C ALA A 166 24.03 8.07 3.75
N TYR A 167 23.37 7.67 2.67
CA TYR A 167 23.55 8.30 1.36
C TYR A 167 22.99 9.74 1.32
N ASN A 168 23.43 10.52 0.31
CA ASN A 168 23.16 11.95 0.18
C ASN A 168 21.65 12.30 0.14
N ILE A 169 21.25 13.40 0.79
CA ILE A 169 19.87 13.89 0.79
C ILE A 169 19.35 14.22 -0.62
N TYR A 170 20.18 14.75 -1.52
CA TYR A 170 19.76 15.06 -2.89
C TYR A 170 19.36 13.80 -3.66
N LEU A 171 20.09 12.70 -3.45
CA LEU A 171 19.73 11.39 -3.99
C LEU A 171 18.39 10.91 -3.42
N ALA A 172 18.17 11.10 -2.12
CA ALA A 172 16.89 10.73 -1.49
C ALA A 172 15.71 11.50 -2.08
N VAL A 173 15.87 12.81 -2.28
CA VAL A 173 14.85 13.67 -2.92
C VAL A 173 14.60 13.22 -4.36
N GLY A 174 15.65 12.98 -5.14
CA GLY A 174 15.54 12.47 -6.52
C GLY A 174 14.77 11.14 -6.59
N LEU A 175 15.07 10.21 -5.68
CA LEU A 175 14.36 8.93 -5.57
C LEU A 175 12.90 9.11 -5.16
N ILE A 176 12.59 10.02 -4.22
CA ILE A 176 11.21 10.34 -3.82
C ILE A 176 10.40 10.86 -5.01
N ILE A 177 10.98 11.79 -5.79
CA ILE A 177 10.33 12.32 -6.99
C ILE A 177 10.06 11.19 -7.99
N LEU A 178 11.06 10.32 -8.24
CA LEU A 178 10.94 9.18 -9.14
C LEU A 178 9.82 8.23 -8.71
N VAL A 179 9.74 7.85 -7.43
CA VAL A 179 8.67 6.97 -6.94
C VAL A 179 7.31 7.65 -6.90
N GLY A 180 7.26 8.97 -6.76
CA GLY A 180 6.03 9.76 -6.92
C GLY A 180 5.49 9.69 -8.35
N LEU A 181 6.37 9.90 -9.34
CA LEU A 181 6.04 9.76 -10.76
C LEU A 181 5.60 8.32 -11.09
N TYR A 182 6.32 7.33 -10.54
CA TYR A 182 5.98 5.92 -10.70
C TYR A 182 4.61 5.60 -10.11
N ALA A 183 4.34 5.94 -8.84
CA ALA A 183 3.05 5.69 -8.20
C ALA A 183 1.89 6.37 -8.95
N TRP A 184 2.11 7.60 -9.46
CA TRP A 184 1.14 8.29 -10.30
C TRP A 184 0.89 7.57 -11.64
N ARG A 185 1.95 7.09 -12.30
CA ARG A 185 1.85 6.32 -13.55
C ARG A 185 1.09 5.01 -13.35
N VAL A 186 1.43 4.24 -12.32
CA VAL A 186 0.75 2.97 -11.97
C VAL A 186 -0.72 3.22 -11.63
N TYR A 187 -1.03 4.32 -10.93
CA TYR A 187 -2.41 4.71 -10.67
C TYR A 187 -3.21 5.04 -11.95
N ARG A 188 -2.58 5.72 -12.92
CA ARG A 188 -3.25 6.21 -14.13
C ARG A 188 -3.41 5.14 -15.20
N LYS A 189 -2.40 4.30 -15.42
CA LYS A 189 -2.32 3.40 -16.58
C LYS A 189 -1.89 1.99 -16.13
N PRO A 190 -2.37 0.93 -16.81
CA PRO A 190 -1.84 -0.42 -16.64
C PRO A 190 -0.32 -0.48 -16.85
N VAL A 191 0.35 -1.44 -16.21
CA VAL A 191 1.81 -1.58 -16.21
C VAL A 191 2.13 -2.99 -16.72
N ARG A 192 2.10 -3.16 -18.05
CA ARG A 192 2.15 -4.49 -18.68
C ARG A 192 3.50 -5.17 -18.51
N LEU A 193 4.57 -4.39 -18.40
CA LEU A 193 5.94 -4.86 -18.27
C LEU A 193 6.50 -4.65 -16.86
N GLY A 194 5.65 -4.38 -15.87
CA GLY A 194 6.02 -4.13 -14.46
C GLY A 194 6.62 -2.75 -14.19
N TRP A 195 7.52 -2.27 -15.06
CA TRP A 195 8.09 -0.92 -15.01
C TRP A 195 7.39 0.07 -15.95
N MET A 196 6.81 -0.44 -17.05
CA MET A 196 6.13 0.32 -18.11
C MET A 196 4.76 -0.26 -18.44
#